data_AF-A0A166GVV9-F1
#
_entry.id   AF-A0A166GVV9-F1
#
_cell.length_a   1.000
_cell.length_b   1.000
_cell.length_c   1.000
_cell.angle_alpha   90.00
_cell.angle_beta   90.00
_cell.angle_gamma   90.00
#
_symmetry.space_group_name_H-M   'P 1'
#
loop_
_entity.id
_entity.type
_entity.pdbx_description
1 polymer ?
#
loop_
_entity_poly.entity_id
_entity_poly.type
_entity_poly.pdbx_seq_one_letter_code
_entity_poly.pdbx_strand_id
1 'polypeptide(L)'
;MTSSKAQSRRKSVPSHSVRRPALEEEDWEEKSNRILQEHFEQSGEKDATEEDRKREEEDWERTQAEQKRHEADPDAAIQRWRELWEKRVPGGSNDDLEELCVQFHYYSEMMAEYEPPGASEAEETEGDIYLLWITLYDAGLPEICTMIAKDDSLFDEKEDIVTAILGISTGIISWGGQVMPLDFEDWSGVSSVLQLSQAICTNAWAHRDLLLGEGPTYGDQNRLRLDVAEVLDELYLIPDNREITEDPPDVDVEERERLRAEALVTKNNTRHLAFFCWMNGGPPSDLNRAFFGREADDIPPGLSDKLLREVTDSFEYDPNETNEESAVTSLTEFIKHDILNTYGALRFYERIKDSLRESPPERPLILLLLSLRQLCSHPLLQPHLLDSGTYLAIREAVERDTSLSESEYDHFAVLGEALWIYRTAFMVGPSAEIAHVVRECNIIVLIAQYVRTYAELGHDHASREERFSGVDMLEPVDIVNVYASFATLVNLRSGKNTLRKAMRHSLRQEWYATLHVLRVNQRDSVLWQGSDRHRIVKLEQAWLALGRGVSLDEAAERRDYEREAKKAAMLCSWRACQYHVERPSNPLMTCKGCGQAKYCSRACQKLDWKEGRHKLRCGNRLTE
;
A
#
# COMPACT_ATOMS: atom_id res chain seq x y z
N MET A 1 21.36 -57.39 -35.68
CA MET A 1 20.65 -56.86 -34.50
C MET A 1 20.53 -55.35 -34.66
N THR A 2 19.42 -54.89 -35.22
CA THR A 2 19.16 -53.51 -35.64
C THR A 2 18.45 -52.73 -34.53
N SER A 3 19.12 -51.72 -33.97
CA SER A 3 18.58 -50.82 -32.95
C SER A 3 17.88 -49.63 -33.61
N SER A 4 16.55 -49.58 -33.44
CA SER A 4 15.68 -48.51 -33.93
C SER A 4 15.72 -47.32 -32.94
N LYS A 5 16.30 -46.20 -33.36
CA LYS A 5 16.17 -44.90 -32.68
C LYS A 5 14.90 -44.20 -33.16
N ALA A 6 13.85 -44.23 -32.34
CA ALA A 6 12.67 -43.42 -32.55
C ALA A 6 12.96 -41.95 -32.21
N GLN A 7 13.00 -41.08 -33.22
CA GLN A 7 13.00 -39.62 -33.05
C GLN A 7 11.57 -39.14 -32.77
N SER A 8 11.26 -38.87 -31.50
CA SER A 8 10.05 -38.16 -31.10
C SER A 8 10.21 -36.66 -31.42
N ARG A 9 9.66 -36.24 -32.57
CA ARG A 9 9.42 -34.82 -32.89
C ARG A 9 8.14 -34.38 -32.18
N ARG A 10 8.25 -33.86 -30.95
CA ARG A 10 7.20 -33.01 -30.39
C ARG A 10 7.26 -31.65 -31.11
N LYS A 11 6.27 -31.38 -31.95
CA LYS A 11 6.00 -30.03 -32.47
C LYS A 11 5.62 -29.15 -31.27
N SER A 12 6.40 -28.10 -31.01
CA SER A 12 6.03 -27.03 -30.10
C SER A 12 4.80 -26.33 -30.66
N VAL A 13 3.68 -26.46 -29.96
CA VAL A 13 2.49 -25.64 -30.21
C VAL A 13 2.87 -24.20 -29.87
N PRO A 14 2.76 -23.23 -30.79
CA PRO A 14 2.94 -21.83 -30.44
C PRO A 14 1.93 -21.47 -29.36
N SER A 15 2.40 -21.02 -28.20
CA SER A 15 1.53 -20.36 -27.24
C SER A 15 1.05 -19.07 -27.91
N HIS A 16 -0.15 -19.08 -28.47
CA HIS A 16 -0.84 -17.86 -28.83
C HIS A 16 -1.14 -17.16 -27.50
N SER A 17 -0.26 -16.23 -27.09
CA SER A 17 -0.66 -15.22 -26.14
C SER A 17 -1.79 -14.46 -26.82
N VAL A 18 -3.00 -14.63 -26.29
CA VAL A 18 -4.14 -13.82 -26.69
C VAL A 18 -3.73 -12.40 -26.36
N ARG A 19 -3.43 -11.61 -27.40
CA ARG A 19 -3.30 -10.15 -27.26
C ARG A 19 -4.63 -9.69 -26.69
N ARG A 20 -4.66 -9.34 -25.40
CA ARG A 20 -5.74 -8.50 -24.87
C ARG A 20 -5.82 -7.29 -25.81
N PRO A 21 -7.00 -6.97 -26.36
CA PRO A 21 -7.18 -5.69 -27.04
C PRO A 21 -6.62 -4.60 -26.13
N ALA A 22 -5.94 -3.62 -26.71
CA ALA A 22 -5.71 -2.38 -25.99
C ALA A 22 -7.12 -1.87 -25.66
N LEU A 23 -7.58 -2.10 -24.44
CA LEU A 23 -8.66 -1.33 -23.88
C LEU A 23 -8.14 0.10 -24.00
N GLU A 24 -8.78 0.89 -24.85
CA GLU A 24 -8.73 2.33 -24.69
C GLU A 24 -9.12 2.51 -23.22
N GLU A 25 -8.15 2.95 -22.39
CA GLU A 25 -8.42 3.32 -21.02
C GLU A 25 -9.42 4.47 -21.15
N GLU A 26 -10.69 4.09 -21.06
CA GLU A 26 -11.79 5.01 -20.88
C GLU A 26 -11.39 5.97 -19.77
N ASP A 27 -11.58 7.25 -20.02
CA ASP A 27 -11.27 8.27 -19.04
C ASP A 27 -11.98 7.92 -17.74
N TRP A 28 -11.23 7.81 -16.65
CA TRP A 28 -11.78 7.30 -15.41
C TRP A 28 -12.88 8.23 -14.90
N GLU A 29 -12.77 9.55 -15.12
CA GLU A 29 -13.82 10.51 -14.79
C GLU A 29 -15.13 10.19 -15.54
N GLU A 30 -15.05 9.86 -16.83
CA GLU A 30 -16.22 9.48 -17.63
C GLU A 30 -16.80 8.14 -17.16
N LYS A 31 -15.94 7.15 -16.88
CA LYS A 31 -16.37 5.85 -16.34
C LYS A 31 -17.02 5.99 -14.96
N SER A 32 -16.43 6.78 -14.07
CA SER A 32 -16.91 7.06 -12.71
C SER A 32 -18.27 7.74 -12.76
N ASN A 33 -18.40 8.83 -13.51
CA ASN A 33 -19.67 9.54 -13.69
C ASN A 33 -20.76 8.64 -14.26
N ARG A 34 -20.42 7.76 -15.21
CA ARG A 34 -21.38 6.78 -15.72
C ARG A 34 -21.81 5.77 -14.65
N ILE A 35 -20.87 5.25 -13.85
CA ILE A 35 -21.20 4.30 -12.78
C ILE A 35 -22.10 4.95 -11.72
N LEU A 36 -21.79 6.19 -11.30
CA LEU A 36 -22.62 6.95 -10.38
C LEU A 36 -24.01 7.19 -10.96
N GLN A 37 -24.09 7.65 -12.22
CA GLN A 37 -25.36 7.86 -12.90
C GLN A 37 -26.16 6.56 -13.01
N GLU A 38 -25.56 5.44 -13.41
CA GLU A 38 -26.21 4.13 -13.47
C GLU A 38 -26.69 3.67 -12.09
N HIS A 39 -25.94 3.97 -11.02
CA HIS A 39 -26.33 3.67 -9.65
C HIS A 39 -27.52 4.51 -9.19
N PHE A 40 -27.50 5.82 -9.40
CA PHE A 40 -28.60 6.74 -9.07
C PHE A 40 -29.86 6.45 -9.92
N GLU A 41 -29.70 6.09 -11.20
CA GLU A 41 -30.82 5.65 -12.04
C GLU A 41 -31.44 4.33 -11.54
N GLN A 42 -30.62 3.43 -10.98
CA GLN A 42 -31.07 2.16 -10.40
C GLN A 42 -31.66 2.30 -9.00
N SER A 43 -31.18 3.23 -8.18
CA SER A 43 -31.75 3.53 -6.85
C SER A 43 -33.18 4.07 -6.97
N GLY A 44 -33.55 4.58 -8.15
CA GLY A 44 -34.87 5.11 -8.42
C GLY A 44 -35.10 6.44 -7.70
N GLU A 45 -34.04 7.10 -7.25
CA GLU A 45 -34.08 8.48 -6.77
C GLU A 45 -34.59 9.36 -7.90
N LYS A 46 -35.82 9.84 -7.73
CA LYS A 46 -36.40 10.85 -8.60
C LYS A 46 -35.83 12.20 -8.19
N ASP A 47 -35.73 13.12 -9.14
CA ASP A 47 -35.43 14.52 -8.86
C ASP A 47 -36.23 14.99 -7.63
N ALA A 48 -35.52 15.57 -6.64
CA ALA A 48 -36.11 16.07 -5.40
C ALA A 48 -37.35 16.91 -5.73
N THR A 49 -38.49 16.50 -5.19
CA THR A 49 -39.72 17.26 -5.38
C THR A 49 -39.64 18.58 -4.62
N GLU A 50 -40.50 19.53 -4.96
CA GLU A 50 -40.60 20.78 -4.19
C GLU A 50 -40.94 20.52 -2.70
N GLU A 51 -41.67 19.43 -2.42
CA GLU A 51 -41.95 19.00 -1.05
C GLU A 51 -40.70 18.47 -0.34
N ASP A 52 -39.80 17.77 -1.06
CA ASP A 52 -38.54 17.26 -0.50
C ASP A 52 -37.60 18.44 -0.18
N ARG A 53 -37.47 19.40 -1.10
CA ARG A 53 -36.70 20.64 -0.85
C ARG A 53 -37.22 21.42 0.34
N LYS A 54 -38.55 21.49 0.51
CA LYS A 54 -39.15 22.17 1.67
C LYS A 54 -38.84 21.42 2.97
N ARG A 55 -38.83 20.08 2.94
CA ARG A 55 -38.43 19.27 4.11
C ARG A 55 -36.95 19.45 4.43
N GLU A 56 -36.09 19.48 3.42
CA GLU A 56 -34.66 19.76 3.58
C GLU A 56 -34.43 21.13 4.23
N GLU A 57 -35.16 22.17 3.80
CA GLU A 57 -35.09 23.51 4.42
C GLU A 57 -35.58 23.50 5.88
N GLU A 58 -36.69 22.83 6.18
CA GLU A 58 -37.23 22.69 7.53
C GLU A 58 -36.29 21.89 8.45
N ASP A 59 -35.66 20.84 7.94
CA ASP A 59 -34.71 20.01 8.67
C ASP A 59 -33.38 20.75 8.86
N TRP A 60 -32.95 21.56 7.89
CA TRP A 60 -31.81 22.47 8.04
C TRP A 60 -32.05 23.53 9.13
N GLU A 61 -33.20 24.20 9.12
CA GLU A 61 -33.56 25.17 10.18
C GLU A 61 -33.61 24.52 11.57
N ARG A 62 -34.10 23.27 11.64
CA ARG A 62 -34.13 22.48 12.87
C ARG A 62 -32.72 22.16 13.36
N THR A 63 -31.86 21.64 12.48
CA THR A 63 -30.46 21.32 12.78
C THR A 63 -29.71 22.55 13.28
N GLN A 64 -29.88 23.71 12.65
CA GLN A 64 -29.29 24.97 13.15
C GLN A 64 -29.82 25.38 14.52
N ALA A 65 -31.12 25.18 14.78
CA ALA A 65 -31.71 25.50 16.07
C ALA A 65 -31.21 24.56 17.18
N GLU A 66 -30.97 23.29 16.87
CA GLU A 66 -30.40 22.32 17.80
C GLU A 66 -28.91 22.58 18.04
N GLN A 67 -28.15 22.87 16.98
CA GLN A 67 -26.75 23.30 17.09
C GLN A 67 -26.62 24.49 18.05
N LYS A 68 -27.43 25.54 17.88
CA LYS A 68 -27.44 26.70 18.80
C LYS A 68 -27.79 26.35 20.24
N ARG A 69 -28.57 25.28 20.48
CA ARG A 69 -28.85 24.78 21.83
C ARG A 69 -27.63 24.06 22.40
N HIS A 70 -26.94 23.27 21.60
CA HIS A 70 -25.71 22.58 21.98
C HIS A 70 -24.60 23.59 22.30
N GLU A 71 -24.45 24.64 21.49
CA GLU A 71 -23.53 25.76 21.74
C GLU A 71 -23.85 26.49 23.06
N ALA A 72 -25.13 26.63 23.39
CA ALA A 72 -25.56 27.33 24.60
C ALA A 72 -25.34 26.51 25.89
N ASP A 73 -25.41 25.18 25.82
CA ASP A 73 -25.31 24.27 26.98
C ASP A 73 -24.82 22.86 26.54
N PRO A 74 -23.51 22.71 26.27
CA PRO A 74 -22.94 21.44 25.80
C PRO A 74 -23.06 20.33 26.87
N ASP A 75 -22.95 20.68 28.16
CA ASP A 75 -23.17 19.74 29.27
C ASP A 75 -24.58 19.13 29.23
N ALA A 76 -25.61 19.96 29.01
CA ALA A 76 -26.98 19.49 28.87
C ALA A 76 -27.18 18.60 27.64
N ALA A 77 -26.47 18.88 26.53
CA ALA A 77 -26.53 18.05 25.32
C ALA A 77 -25.95 16.64 25.59
N ILE A 78 -24.76 16.57 26.20
CA ILE A 78 -24.12 15.30 26.60
C ILE A 78 -25.01 14.52 27.59
N GLN A 79 -25.57 15.21 28.59
CA GLN A 79 -26.46 14.58 29.55
C GLN A 79 -27.77 14.09 28.92
N ARG A 80 -28.34 14.83 27.96
CA ARG A 80 -29.52 14.40 27.19
C ARG A 80 -29.18 13.12 26.41
N TRP A 81 -28.03 13.07 25.75
CA TRP A 81 -27.62 11.88 25.00
C TRP A 81 -27.50 10.65 25.89
N ARG A 82 -26.92 10.81 27.09
CA ARG A 82 -26.80 9.72 28.09
C ARG A 82 -28.15 9.17 28.47
N GLU A 83 -29.08 10.07 28.81
CA GLU A 83 -30.43 9.68 29.22
C GLU A 83 -31.22 8.99 28.10
N LEU A 84 -31.06 9.45 26.86
CA LEU A 84 -31.68 8.82 25.70
C LEU A 84 -31.12 7.41 25.47
N TRP A 85 -29.80 7.26 25.57
CA TRP A 85 -29.13 5.95 25.44
C TRP A 85 -29.58 4.97 26.53
N GLU A 86 -29.63 5.40 27.79
CA GLU A 86 -30.02 4.55 28.92
C GLU A 86 -31.50 4.13 28.91
N LYS A 87 -32.38 4.97 28.33
CA LYS A 87 -33.83 4.70 28.24
C LYS A 87 -34.23 3.92 26.99
N ARG A 88 -33.31 3.72 26.04
CA ARG A 88 -33.63 3.08 24.76
C ARG A 88 -34.00 1.61 24.94
N VAL A 89 -34.70 1.08 23.94
CA VAL A 89 -34.88 -0.36 23.76
C VAL A 89 -33.97 -0.75 22.60
N PRO A 90 -33.00 -1.67 22.77
CA PRO A 90 -32.10 -2.02 21.68
C PRO A 90 -32.82 -2.44 20.40
N GLY A 91 -32.44 -1.84 19.27
CA GLY A 91 -33.09 -2.03 17.97
C GLY A 91 -34.49 -1.40 17.85
N GLY A 92 -34.95 -0.70 18.89
CA GLY A 92 -36.19 0.07 18.88
C GLY A 92 -36.03 1.43 18.18
N SER A 93 -37.15 2.05 17.79
CA SER A 93 -37.15 3.42 17.28
C SER A 93 -37.05 4.42 18.43
N ASN A 94 -36.11 5.36 18.35
CA ASN A 94 -36.02 6.49 19.26
C ASN A 94 -35.56 7.72 18.46
N ASP A 95 -36.52 8.42 17.86
CA ASP A 95 -36.28 9.55 16.95
C ASP A 95 -35.37 10.62 17.60
N ASP A 96 -35.54 10.89 18.90
CA ASP A 96 -34.70 11.84 19.65
C ASP A 96 -33.23 11.38 19.75
N LEU A 97 -32.99 10.07 19.92
CA LEU A 97 -31.63 9.51 19.97
C LEU A 97 -31.00 9.48 18.58
N GLU A 98 -31.79 9.10 17.57
CA GLU A 98 -31.37 9.06 16.16
C GLU A 98 -30.96 10.46 15.67
N GLU A 99 -31.79 11.48 15.91
CA GLU A 99 -31.52 12.88 15.56
C GLU A 99 -30.25 13.40 16.26
N LEU A 100 -30.08 13.10 17.56
CA LEU A 100 -28.91 13.55 18.30
C LEU A 100 -27.62 12.85 17.87
N CYS A 101 -27.66 11.55 17.56
CA CYS A 101 -26.52 10.82 17.00
C CYS A 101 -26.11 11.38 15.63
N VAL A 102 -27.08 11.66 14.75
CA VAL A 102 -26.80 12.25 13.43
C VAL A 102 -26.13 13.62 13.57
N GLN A 103 -26.59 14.47 14.49
CA GLN A 103 -25.99 15.78 14.72
C GLN A 103 -24.56 15.70 15.26
N PHE A 104 -24.30 14.83 16.24
CA PHE A 104 -22.95 14.66 16.77
C PHE A 104 -22.02 14.05 15.73
N HIS A 105 -22.52 13.13 14.90
CA HIS A 105 -21.76 12.58 13.79
C HIS A 105 -21.42 13.67 12.76
N TYR A 106 -22.37 14.53 12.40
CA TYR A 106 -22.12 15.69 11.54
C TYR A 106 -21.03 16.61 12.10
N TYR A 107 -21.06 16.91 13.41
CA TYR A 107 -19.99 17.70 14.03
C TYR A 107 -18.63 17.00 13.93
N SER A 108 -18.60 15.67 14.07
CA SER A 108 -17.39 14.87 13.91
C SER A 108 -16.86 14.86 12.48
N GLU A 109 -17.72 14.79 11.47
CA GLU A 109 -17.30 14.82 10.06
C GLU A 109 -16.65 16.16 9.70
N MET A 110 -17.20 17.27 10.21
CA MET A 110 -16.58 18.60 10.04
C MET A 110 -15.21 18.73 10.71
N MET A 111 -14.90 17.88 11.69
CA MET A 111 -13.56 17.84 12.30
C MET A 111 -12.54 17.11 11.42
N ALA A 112 -12.96 16.19 10.56
CA ALA A 112 -12.04 15.49 9.65
C ALA A 112 -11.42 16.47 8.63
N GLU A 113 -12.10 17.59 8.37
CA GLU A 113 -11.63 18.67 7.48
C GLU A 113 -10.82 19.74 8.24
N TYR A 114 -10.46 19.50 9.51
CA TYR A 114 -9.74 20.47 10.31
C TYR A 114 -8.35 20.79 9.73
N GLU A 115 -8.14 22.06 9.40
CA GLU A 115 -6.82 22.62 9.11
C GLU A 115 -6.31 23.44 10.31
N PRO A 116 -5.03 23.27 10.72
CA PRO A 116 -4.46 24.00 11.84
C PRO A 116 -4.54 25.53 11.68
N PRO A 117 -4.60 26.29 12.78
CA PRO A 117 -4.82 27.73 12.75
C PRO A 117 -3.62 28.42 12.08
N GLY A 118 -3.81 28.88 10.84
CA GLY A 118 -2.76 29.49 10.02
C GLY A 118 -2.78 29.11 8.54
N ALA A 119 -3.55 28.08 8.16
CA ALA A 119 -3.64 27.61 6.78
C ALA A 119 -4.67 28.38 5.91
N SER A 120 -5.76 28.89 6.51
CA SER A 120 -6.84 29.55 5.76
C SER A 120 -7.69 30.46 6.67
N GLU A 121 -8.29 31.51 6.10
CA GLU A 121 -9.41 32.23 6.72
C GLU A 121 -10.63 31.31 6.65
N ALA A 122 -10.74 30.35 7.58
CA ALA A 122 -11.90 29.46 7.66
C ALA A 122 -13.18 30.31 7.66
N GLU A 123 -14.19 29.87 6.91
CA GLU A 123 -15.49 30.55 6.90
C GLU A 123 -16.05 30.57 8.33
N GLU A 124 -16.74 31.66 8.72
CA GLU A 124 -17.22 31.85 10.11
C GLU A 124 -17.99 30.63 10.66
N THR A 125 -18.67 29.89 9.79
CA THR A 125 -19.49 28.72 10.14
C THR A 125 -18.70 27.47 10.51
N GLU A 126 -17.57 27.19 9.85
CA GLU A 126 -16.73 26.02 10.16
C GLU A 126 -16.04 26.21 11.52
N GLY A 127 -15.59 27.44 11.80
CA GLY A 127 -15.00 27.81 13.08
C GLY A 127 -15.96 27.61 14.26
N ASP A 128 -17.25 27.93 14.08
CA ASP A 128 -18.27 27.73 15.11
C ASP A 128 -18.51 26.25 15.41
N ILE A 129 -18.57 25.38 14.38
CA ILE A 129 -18.74 23.93 14.57
C ILE A 129 -17.53 23.32 15.27
N TYR A 130 -16.33 23.76 14.91
CA TYR A 130 -15.09 23.32 15.56
C TYR A 130 -15.06 23.69 17.05
N LEU A 131 -15.41 24.94 17.39
CA LEU A 131 -15.53 25.37 18.78
C LEU A 131 -16.59 24.56 19.54
N LEU A 132 -17.72 24.28 18.89
CA LEU A 132 -18.76 23.42 19.46
C LEU A 132 -18.21 22.02 19.77
N TRP A 133 -17.50 21.39 18.82
CA TRP A 133 -16.90 20.07 19.03
C TRP A 133 -15.96 20.05 20.23
N ILE A 134 -15.07 21.04 20.36
CA ILE A 134 -14.18 21.19 21.52
C ILE A 134 -14.99 21.29 22.82
N THR A 135 -16.03 22.12 22.84
CA THR A 135 -16.85 22.27 24.05
C THR A 135 -17.64 21.01 24.41
N LEU A 136 -18.09 20.23 23.43
CA LEU A 136 -18.72 18.92 23.66
C LEU A 136 -17.69 17.92 24.17
N TYR A 137 -16.48 17.92 23.61
CA TYR A 137 -15.36 17.09 24.06
C TYR A 137 -15.06 17.36 25.55
N ASP A 138 -14.89 18.63 25.92
CA ASP A 138 -14.63 19.05 27.30
C ASP A 138 -15.81 18.77 28.25
N ALA A 139 -17.05 18.78 27.74
CA ALA A 139 -18.26 18.43 28.49
C ALA A 139 -18.43 16.92 28.73
N GLY A 140 -17.50 16.09 28.25
CA GLY A 140 -17.45 14.66 28.53
C GLY A 140 -17.96 13.76 27.41
N LEU A 141 -17.88 14.21 26.15
CA LEU A 141 -18.18 13.41 24.97
C LEU A 141 -17.37 12.08 24.90
N PRO A 142 -16.07 12.03 25.24
CA PRO A 142 -15.31 10.78 25.27
C PRO A 142 -15.84 9.76 26.27
N GLU A 143 -16.23 10.21 27.47
CA GLU A 143 -16.71 9.34 28.56
C GLU A 143 -18.06 8.73 28.22
N ILE A 144 -18.97 9.51 27.62
CA ILE A 144 -20.26 8.99 27.17
C ILE A 144 -20.11 8.04 25.99
N CYS A 145 -19.26 8.35 24.99
CA CYS A 145 -19.00 7.42 23.89
C CYS A 145 -18.36 6.13 24.40
N THR A 146 -17.47 6.21 25.39
CA THR A 146 -16.88 5.01 26.01
C THR A 146 -17.92 4.17 26.73
N MET A 147 -18.89 4.81 27.40
CA MET A 147 -20.01 4.10 28.03
C MET A 147 -20.87 3.39 26.97
N ILE A 148 -21.21 4.08 25.89
CA ILE A 148 -21.98 3.55 24.76
C ILE A 148 -21.24 2.37 24.11
N ALA A 149 -19.94 2.52 23.83
CA ALA A 149 -19.11 1.48 23.24
C ALA A 149 -18.96 0.22 24.11
N LYS A 150 -19.06 0.35 25.44
CA LYS A 150 -19.05 -0.76 26.40
C LYS A 150 -20.40 -1.48 26.52
N ASP A 151 -21.47 -0.94 25.94
CA ASP A 151 -22.78 -1.57 25.95
C ASP A 151 -22.78 -2.73 24.94
N ASP A 152 -22.90 -3.96 25.42
CA ASP A 152 -22.92 -5.17 24.58
C ASP A 152 -24.02 -5.15 23.52
N SER A 153 -25.05 -4.31 23.68
CA SER A 153 -26.16 -4.17 22.72
C SER A 153 -25.96 -3.07 21.68
N LEU A 154 -24.80 -2.38 21.65
CA LEU A 154 -24.50 -1.35 20.64
C LEU A 154 -24.74 -1.87 19.21
N PHE A 155 -24.22 -3.06 18.89
CA PHE A 155 -24.36 -3.65 17.55
C PHE A 155 -25.72 -4.32 17.31
N ASP A 156 -26.62 -4.32 18.30
CA ASP A 156 -28.03 -4.69 18.13
C ASP A 156 -28.91 -3.48 17.72
N GLU A 157 -28.33 -2.27 17.70
CA GLU A 157 -29.04 -1.05 17.26
C GLU A 157 -29.26 -0.99 15.75
N LYS A 158 -30.06 -0.01 15.32
CA LYS A 158 -30.17 0.34 13.90
C LYS A 158 -28.80 0.74 13.36
N GLU A 159 -28.51 0.33 12.12
CA GLU A 159 -27.23 0.59 11.45
C GLU A 159 -26.85 2.07 11.47
N ASP A 160 -27.79 2.98 11.19
CA ASP A 160 -27.54 4.43 11.21
C ASP A 160 -27.02 4.93 12.57
N ILE A 161 -27.54 4.37 13.68
CA ILE A 161 -27.08 4.72 15.04
C ILE A 161 -25.68 4.18 15.26
N VAL A 162 -25.40 2.93 14.83
CA VAL A 162 -24.07 2.32 14.99
C VAL A 162 -23.03 3.07 14.17
N THR A 163 -23.32 3.38 12.91
CA THR A 163 -22.44 4.17 12.04
C THR A 163 -22.21 5.56 12.61
N ALA A 164 -23.25 6.26 13.08
CA ALA A 164 -23.08 7.56 13.72
C ALA A 164 -22.17 7.48 14.96
N ILE A 165 -22.34 6.47 15.83
CA ILE A 165 -21.50 6.29 17.01
C ILE A 165 -20.05 5.98 16.64
N LEU A 166 -19.83 5.14 15.63
CA LEU A 166 -18.48 4.85 15.13
C LEU A 166 -17.84 6.10 14.55
N GLY A 167 -18.56 6.88 13.73
CA GLY A 167 -18.08 8.14 13.17
C GLY A 167 -17.74 9.17 14.25
N ILE A 168 -18.62 9.39 15.24
CA ILE A 168 -18.33 10.23 16.41
C ILE A 168 -17.07 9.76 17.13
N SER A 169 -16.92 8.44 17.29
CA SER A 169 -15.75 7.87 17.96
C SER A 169 -14.47 8.07 17.16
N THR A 170 -14.51 7.96 15.84
CA THR A 170 -13.40 8.31 14.94
C THR A 170 -12.98 9.76 15.17
N GLY A 171 -13.90 10.72 15.18
CA GLY A 171 -13.57 12.13 15.45
C GLY A 171 -12.97 12.35 16.85
N ILE A 172 -13.45 11.62 17.86
CA ILE A 172 -12.88 11.69 19.22
C ILE A 172 -11.45 11.16 19.24
N ILE A 173 -11.18 10.05 18.55
CA ILE A 173 -9.86 9.42 18.48
C ILE A 173 -8.89 10.32 17.70
N SER A 174 -9.32 10.87 16.56
CA SER A 174 -8.52 11.80 15.76
C SER A 174 -8.16 13.05 16.56
N TRP A 175 -9.17 13.71 17.14
CA TRP A 175 -9.00 14.93 17.92
C TRP A 175 -8.14 14.70 19.17
N GLY A 176 -8.52 13.76 20.03
CA GLY A 176 -7.85 13.54 21.32
C GLY A 176 -6.56 12.72 21.24
N GLY A 177 -6.37 11.95 20.17
CA GLY A 177 -5.25 11.05 19.96
C GLY A 177 -4.15 11.61 19.04
N GLN A 178 -4.50 12.52 18.12
CA GLN A 178 -3.53 13.16 17.22
C GLN A 178 -3.47 14.67 17.40
N VAL A 179 -4.58 15.36 17.20
CA VAL A 179 -4.59 16.83 17.11
C VAL A 179 -4.16 17.45 18.45
N MET A 180 -4.79 17.05 19.55
CA MET A 180 -4.45 17.54 20.90
C MET A 180 -2.98 17.25 21.28
N PRO A 181 -2.46 16.02 21.14
CA PRO A 181 -1.06 15.73 21.46
C PRO A 181 -0.03 16.39 20.54
N LEU A 182 -0.32 16.53 19.24
CA LEU A 182 0.65 16.99 18.24
C LEU A 182 0.64 18.51 18.06
N ASP A 183 -0.55 19.12 17.97
CA ASP A 183 -0.69 20.55 17.67
C ASP A 183 -0.74 21.40 18.94
N PHE A 184 -1.24 20.83 20.05
CA PHE A 184 -1.44 21.53 21.31
C PHE A 184 -0.56 21.02 22.47
N GLU A 185 0.22 19.95 22.24
CA GLU A 185 1.05 19.29 23.25
C GLU A 185 0.27 18.83 24.49
N ASP A 186 -1.04 18.59 24.35
CA ASP A 186 -1.93 18.17 25.44
C ASP A 186 -2.28 16.68 25.31
N TRP A 187 -1.79 15.91 26.29
CA TRP A 187 -1.95 14.45 26.35
C TRP A 187 -3.09 14.00 27.26
N SER A 188 -3.81 14.94 27.90
CA SER A 188 -4.84 14.63 28.89
C SER A 188 -6.00 13.80 28.32
N GLY A 189 -6.32 13.97 27.03
CA GLY A 189 -7.35 13.23 26.32
C GLY A 189 -6.99 11.79 25.92
N VAL A 190 -5.69 11.47 25.82
CA VAL A 190 -5.23 10.20 25.21
C VAL A 190 -5.74 8.98 25.99
N SER A 191 -5.78 9.04 27.32
CA SER A 191 -6.30 7.94 28.14
C SER A 191 -7.77 7.64 27.85
N SER A 192 -8.62 8.67 27.71
CA SER A 192 -10.03 8.49 27.36
C SER A 192 -10.19 7.94 25.94
N VAL A 193 -9.37 8.41 24.99
CA VAL A 193 -9.32 7.90 23.60
C VAL A 193 -8.94 6.41 23.54
N LEU A 194 -7.93 5.99 24.29
CA LEU A 194 -7.51 4.59 24.34
C LEU A 194 -8.60 3.69 24.96
N GLN A 195 -9.28 4.16 26.01
CA GLN A 195 -10.40 3.44 26.61
C GLN A 195 -11.59 3.31 25.65
N LEU A 196 -11.92 4.37 24.91
CA LEU A 196 -12.94 4.35 23.87
C LEU A 196 -12.59 3.34 22.77
N SER A 197 -11.37 3.45 22.23
CA SER A 197 -10.86 2.57 21.17
C SER A 197 -10.91 1.10 21.59
N GLN A 198 -10.47 0.79 22.81
CA GLN A 198 -10.52 -0.56 23.36
C GLN A 198 -11.97 -1.07 23.49
N ALA A 199 -12.89 -0.23 23.97
CA ALA A 199 -14.30 -0.59 24.11
C ALA A 199 -14.93 -0.92 22.75
N ILE A 200 -14.78 -0.03 21.76
CA ILE A 200 -15.32 -0.23 20.41
C ILE A 200 -14.74 -1.49 19.78
N CYS A 201 -13.42 -1.66 19.80
CA CYS A 201 -12.78 -2.79 19.15
C CYS A 201 -13.16 -4.13 19.82
N THR A 202 -13.29 -4.14 21.15
CA THR A 202 -13.74 -5.34 21.88
C THR A 202 -15.16 -5.71 21.48
N ASN A 203 -16.06 -4.72 21.42
CA ASN A 203 -17.46 -4.92 21.09
C ASN A 203 -17.65 -5.31 19.61
N ALA A 204 -16.97 -4.62 18.69
CA ALA A 204 -16.93 -4.94 17.26
C ALA A 204 -16.40 -6.36 17.01
N TRP A 205 -15.38 -6.80 17.76
CA TRP A 205 -14.85 -8.16 17.66
C TRP A 205 -15.85 -9.22 18.15
N ALA A 206 -16.59 -8.94 19.23
CA ALA A 206 -17.66 -9.81 19.72
C ALA A 206 -18.77 -9.98 18.67
N HIS A 207 -19.03 -8.91 17.90
CA HIS A 207 -20.08 -8.83 16.87
C HIS A 207 -19.55 -8.97 15.43
N ARG A 208 -18.34 -9.48 15.23
CA ARG A 208 -17.67 -9.53 13.91
C ARG A 208 -18.46 -10.26 12.82
N ASP A 209 -19.37 -11.17 13.18
CA ASP A 209 -20.23 -11.85 12.21
C ASP A 209 -21.20 -10.87 11.52
N LEU A 210 -21.63 -9.80 12.20
CA LEU A 210 -22.43 -8.72 11.61
C LEU A 210 -21.63 -7.92 10.57
N LEU A 211 -20.31 -7.78 10.77
CA LEU A 211 -19.40 -7.13 9.82
C LEU A 211 -19.21 -7.95 8.52
N LEU A 212 -19.69 -9.21 8.49
CA LEU A 212 -19.72 -10.06 7.30
C LEU A 212 -21.09 -10.06 6.59
N GLY A 213 -22.14 -9.48 7.20
CA GLY A 213 -23.55 -9.70 6.85
C GLY A 213 -24.08 -9.05 5.55
N GLU A 214 -25.34 -9.39 5.21
CA GLU A 214 -26.16 -8.90 4.09
C GLU A 214 -26.84 -7.53 4.40
N GLY A 215 -26.12 -6.59 5.02
CA GLY A 215 -26.62 -5.20 5.21
C GLY A 215 -26.76 -4.44 3.88
N PRO A 216 -27.22 -3.18 3.87
CA PRO A 216 -27.06 -2.28 2.73
C PRO A 216 -25.57 -2.15 2.41
N THR A 217 -25.10 -3.01 1.51
CA THR A 217 -23.72 -3.06 1.08
C THR A 217 -23.46 -1.89 0.12
N TYR A 218 -22.52 -1.01 0.45
CA TYR A 218 -21.92 -0.11 -0.54
C TYR A 218 -20.98 -0.96 -1.43
N GLY A 219 -21.52 -1.47 -2.54
CA GLY A 219 -20.81 -2.43 -3.40
C GLY A 219 -20.66 -3.81 -2.74
N ASP A 220 -19.47 -4.41 -2.81
CA ASP A 220 -19.13 -5.69 -2.13
C ASP A 220 -18.67 -5.48 -0.66
N GLN A 221 -18.75 -4.25 -0.14
CA GLN A 221 -18.26 -3.88 1.18
C GLN A 221 -19.40 -3.52 2.14
N ASN A 222 -19.33 -4.08 3.35
CA ASN A 222 -20.22 -3.74 4.45
C ASN A 222 -19.78 -2.37 5.04
N ARG A 223 -20.64 -1.35 5.03
CA ARG A 223 -20.35 0.02 5.52
C ARG A 223 -19.82 -0.01 6.94
N LEU A 224 -20.47 -0.78 7.81
CA LEU A 224 -20.07 -0.93 9.20
C LEU A 224 -18.62 -1.42 9.37
N ARG A 225 -18.13 -2.26 8.45
CA ARG A 225 -16.73 -2.70 8.46
C ARG A 225 -15.76 -1.59 8.06
N LEU A 226 -16.18 -0.67 7.19
CA LEU A 226 -15.38 0.50 6.83
C LEU A 226 -15.29 1.44 8.02
N ASP A 227 -16.40 1.73 8.68
CA ASP A 227 -16.42 2.58 9.87
C ASP A 227 -15.53 2.00 11.00
N VAL A 228 -15.55 0.67 11.21
CA VAL A 228 -14.62 0.00 12.15
C VAL A 228 -13.16 0.09 11.69
N ALA A 229 -12.91 0.00 10.38
CA ALA A 229 -11.55 0.11 9.84
C ALA A 229 -11.00 1.54 10.03
N GLU A 230 -11.84 2.56 9.89
CA GLU A 230 -11.51 3.97 10.13
C GLU A 230 -11.16 4.23 11.59
N VAL A 231 -11.97 3.73 12.54
CA VAL A 231 -11.66 3.76 13.98
C VAL A 231 -10.28 3.16 14.28
N LEU A 232 -9.97 2.02 13.65
CA LEU A 232 -8.67 1.37 13.82
C LEU A 232 -7.54 2.21 13.23
N ASP A 233 -7.75 2.84 12.08
CA ASP A 233 -6.75 3.67 11.42
C ASP A 233 -6.37 4.88 12.27
N GLU A 234 -7.37 5.58 12.82
CA GLU A 234 -7.18 6.68 13.77
C GLU A 234 -6.48 6.22 15.05
N LEU A 235 -6.80 5.02 15.56
CA LEU A 235 -6.08 4.43 16.69
C LEU A 235 -4.60 4.21 16.36
N TYR A 236 -4.28 3.71 15.16
CA TYR A 236 -2.90 3.44 14.76
C TYR A 236 -2.09 4.71 14.50
N LEU A 237 -2.79 5.79 14.22
CA LEU A 237 -2.30 7.15 14.05
C LEU A 237 -1.93 7.85 15.37
N ILE A 238 -2.36 7.32 16.52
CA ILE A 238 -1.93 7.81 17.85
C ILE A 238 -0.41 7.58 18.03
N PRO A 239 0.39 8.61 18.39
CA PRO A 239 1.83 8.47 18.52
C PRO A 239 2.27 7.43 19.57
N ASP A 240 3.17 6.51 19.20
CA ASP A 240 3.53 5.33 20.02
C ASP A 240 5.06 5.07 20.14
N ASN A 241 5.88 6.13 20.20
CA ASN A 241 7.35 6.14 20.24
C ASN A 241 8.07 5.99 18.89
N ARG A 242 7.37 5.65 17.80
CA ARG A 242 8.02 5.41 16.50
C ARG A 242 8.55 6.67 15.79
N GLU A 243 7.99 7.85 16.06
CA GLU A 243 8.20 9.04 15.20
C GLU A 243 8.73 10.30 15.89
N ILE A 244 8.69 10.39 17.23
CA ILE A 244 9.04 11.64 17.94
C ILE A 244 10.44 11.50 18.55
N THR A 245 11.43 12.14 17.93
CA THR A 245 12.85 12.08 18.36
C THR A 245 13.26 13.18 19.34
N GLU A 246 12.45 14.23 19.51
CA GLU A 246 12.75 15.36 20.38
C GLU A 246 11.66 15.54 21.43
N ASP A 247 12.07 15.61 22.69
CA ASP A 247 11.15 15.84 23.80
C ASP A 247 10.81 17.32 23.91
N PRO A 248 9.52 17.70 23.95
CA PRO A 248 9.13 19.06 24.27
C PRO A 248 9.67 19.43 25.65
N PRO A 249 10.24 20.63 25.82
CA PRO A 249 10.54 21.13 27.16
C PRO A 249 9.20 21.29 27.90
N ASP A 250 9.12 20.75 29.12
CA ASP A 250 8.05 20.99 30.11
C ASP A 250 6.89 19.96 30.21
N VAL A 251 6.87 18.87 29.43
CA VAL A 251 5.88 17.77 29.60
C VAL A 251 6.39 16.70 30.57
N ASP A 252 5.50 16.12 31.38
CA ASP A 252 5.82 14.96 32.23
C ASP A 252 6.18 13.74 31.38
N VAL A 253 7.47 13.50 31.23
CA VAL A 253 8.04 12.40 30.45
C VAL A 253 7.52 11.05 30.94
N GLU A 254 7.29 10.88 32.24
CA GLU A 254 6.81 9.60 32.80
C GLU A 254 5.37 9.31 32.38
N GLU A 255 4.50 10.31 32.45
CA GLU A 255 3.11 10.17 31.99
C GLU A 255 3.02 9.90 30.49
N ARG A 256 3.82 10.61 29.69
CA ARG A 256 3.83 10.43 28.24
C ARG A 256 4.31 9.02 27.85
N GLU A 257 5.41 8.55 28.43
CA GLU A 257 5.89 7.17 28.19
C GLU A 257 4.88 6.11 28.65
N ARG A 258 4.18 6.34 29.75
CA ARG A 258 3.08 5.49 30.20
C ARG A 258 1.96 5.43 29.15
N LEU A 259 1.50 6.58 28.64
CA LEU A 259 0.45 6.64 27.63
C LEU A 259 0.87 5.99 26.30
N ARG A 260 2.13 6.17 25.88
CA ARG A 260 2.72 5.47 24.72
C ARG A 260 2.69 3.95 24.90
N ALA A 261 3.06 3.46 26.08
CA ALA A 261 2.97 2.03 26.38
C ALA A 261 1.51 1.52 26.39
N GLU A 262 0.58 2.29 26.93
CA GLU A 262 -0.86 1.97 26.90
C GLU A 262 -1.43 1.95 25.47
N ALA A 263 -1.02 2.90 24.61
CA ALA A 263 -1.39 2.93 23.20
C ALA A 263 -0.92 1.68 22.47
N LEU A 264 0.32 1.27 22.71
CA LEU A 264 0.93 0.09 22.10
C LEU A 264 0.25 -1.22 22.55
N VAL A 265 -0.06 -1.34 23.84
CA VAL A 265 -0.89 -2.45 24.35
C VAL A 265 -2.26 -2.47 23.68
N THR A 266 -2.88 -1.30 23.49
CA THR A 266 -4.19 -1.18 22.84
C THR A 266 -4.11 -1.64 21.37
N LYS A 267 -3.13 -1.14 20.60
CA LYS A 267 -2.86 -1.56 19.22
C LYS A 267 -2.64 -3.08 19.08
N ASN A 268 -1.96 -3.69 20.04
CA ASN A 268 -1.75 -5.14 20.07
C ASN A 268 -3.04 -5.91 20.34
N ASN A 269 -3.89 -5.40 21.23
CA ASN A 269 -5.18 -6.01 21.55
C ASN A 269 -6.17 -5.92 20.37
N THR A 270 -6.05 -4.91 19.51
CA THR A 270 -6.95 -4.71 18.37
C THR A 270 -6.49 -5.38 17.07
N ARG A 271 -5.27 -5.94 17.03
CA ARG A 271 -4.67 -6.56 15.82
C ARG A 271 -5.56 -7.61 15.14
N HIS A 272 -6.30 -8.40 15.92
CA HIS A 272 -7.17 -9.44 15.38
C HIS A 272 -8.35 -8.84 14.59
N LEU A 273 -8.91 -7.73 15.10
CA LEU A 273 -9.96 -6.99 14.43
C LEU A 273 -9.42 -6.25 13.20
N ALA A 274 -8.24 -5.63 13.30
CA ALA A 274 -7.58 -4.99 12.15
C ALA A 274 -7.30 -6.00 11.02
N PHE A 275 -6.75 -7.15 11.36
CA PHE A 275 -6.54 -8.23 10.40
C PHE A 275 -7.85 -8.73 9.79
N PHE A 276 -8.90 -8.88 10.61
CA PHE A 276 -10.22 -9.29 10.14
C PHE A 276 -10.83 -8.26 9.18
N CYS A 277 -10.72 -6.97 9.48
CA CYS A 277 -11.19 -5.90 8.61
C CYS A 277 -10.42 -5.87 7.29
N TRP A 278 -9.10 -6.04 7.32
CA TRP A 278 -8.30 -6.18 6.09
C TRP A 278 -8.66 -7.43 5.28
N MET A 279 -8.80 -8.59 5.94
CA MET A 279 -9.07 -9.88 5.29
C MET A 279 -10.43 -9.96 4.61
N ASN A 280 -11.44 -9.33 5.23
CA ASN A 280 -12.81 -9.34 4.72
C ASN A 280 -13.16 -8.05 3.97
N GLY A 281 -12.34 -7.00 4.10
CA GLY A 281 -12.37 -5.84 3.23
C GLY A 281 -12.16 -6.26 1.78
N GLY A 282 -13.17 -6.06 0.94
CA GLY A 282 -13.05 -6.32 -0.48
C GLY A 282 -12.11 -5.30 -1.14
N PRO A 283 -11.60 -5.59 -2.34
CA PRO A 283 -11.14 -4.53 -3.24
C PRO A 283 -12.23 -3.46 -3.38
N PRO A 284 -11.93 -2.14 -3.37
CA PRO A 284 -12.94 -1.14 -3.68
C PRO A 284 -13.50 -1.46 -5.08
N SER A 285 -14.79 -1.78 -5.11
CA SER A 285 -15.50 -2.03 -6.36
C SER A 285 -15.36 -0.81 -7.28
N ASP A 286 -15.54 -0.97 -8.59
CA ASP A 286 -15.58 0.18 -9.50
C ASP A 286 -16.61 1.24 -9.03
N LEU A 287 -17.68 0.81 -8.34
CA LEU A 287 -18.67 1.69 -7.69
C LEU A 287 -18.08 2.43 -6.49
N ASN A 288 -17.33 1.75 -5.62
CA ASN A 288 -16.69 2.38 -4.47
C ASN A 288 -15.67 3.42 -4.97
N ARG A 289 -14.84 3.07 -5.97
CA ARG A 289 -13.91 4.02 -6.59
C ARG A 289 -14.62 5.19 -7.28
N ALA A 290 -15.87 5.02 -7.70
CA ALA A 290 -16.64 6.07 -8.35
C ALA A 290 -17.20 7.06 -7.32
N PHE A 291 -17.80 6.56 -6.23
CA PHE A 291 -18.30 7.37 -5.12
C PHE A 291 -17.20 8.13 -4.40
N PHE A 292 -16.06 7.48 -4.25
CA PHE A 292 -15.01 7.96 -3.39
C PHE A 292 -13.81 8.55 -4.15
N GLY A 293 -13.86 8.57 -5.48
CA GLY A 293 -12.76 9.03 -6.31
C GLY A 293 -11.62 8.01 -6.45
N ARG A 294 -10.76 8.26 -7.45
CA ARG A 294 -9.52 7.47 -7.68
C ARG A 294 -8.32 8.03 -6.92
N GLU A 295 -8.38 9.33 -6.62
CA GLU A 295 -7.29 10.15 -6.09
C GLU A 295 -7.66 10.80 -4.75
N ALA A 296 -8.88 10.59 -4.23
CA ALA A 296 -9.13 10.98 -2.85
C ALA A 296 -8.27 10.05 -1.99
N ASP A 297 -7.30 10.63 -1.31
CA ASP A 297 -6.52 9.95 -0.27
C ASP A 297 -7.42 9.41 0.86
N ASP A 298 -8.72 9.75 0.85
CA ASP A 298 -9.65 9.67 1.97
C ASP A 298 -10.57 8.42 2.00
N ILE A 299 -10.79 7.71 0.88
CA ILE A 299 -11.31 6.33 0.98
C ILE A 299 -10.23 5.42 0.47
N PRO A 300 -9.35 4.94 1.36
CA PRO A 300 -8.09 4.46 0.91
C PRO A 300 -8.23 2.96 0.62
N PRO A 301 -7.93 2.53 -0.62
CA PRO A 301 -7.29 1.23 -0.82
C PRO A 301 -6.17 1.01 0.22
N GLY A 302 -5.53 2.11 0.65
CA GLY A 302 -4.57 2.20 1.74
C GLY A 302 -5.09 1.93 3.16
N LEU A 303 -6.37 2.10 3.51
CA LEU A 303 -6.89 1.76 4.85
C LEU A 303 -6.68 0.26 5.08
N SER A 304 -6.96 -0.54 4.07
CA SER A 304 -6.77 -1.99 4.16
C SER A 304 -5.29 -2.37 4.26
N ASP A 305 -4.42 -1.83 3.41
CA ASP A 305 -2.99 -2.19 3.41
C ASP A 305 -2.27 -1.63 4.65
N LYS A 306 -2.66 -0.44 5.13
CA LYS A 306 -2.20 0.16 6.38
C LYS A 306 -2.60 -0.69 7.57
N LEU A 307 -3.84 -1.19 7.65
CA LEU A 307 -4.23 -2.13 8.69
C LEU A 307 -3.38 -3.41 8.69
N LEU A 308 -3.06 -3.98 7.52
CA LEU A 308 -2.14 -5.13 7.47
C LEU A 308 -0.75 -4.75 8.00
N ARG A 309 -0.25 -3.57 7.65
CA ARG A 309 1.02 -3.06 8.16
C ARG A 309 1.00 -2.93 9.66
N GLU A 310 -0.01 -2.30 10.20
CA GLU A 310 -0.11 -2.08 11.63
C GLU A 310 -0.25 -3.41 12.40
N VAL A 311 -0.91 -4.41 11.82
CA VAL A 311 -0.89 -5.78 12.35
C VAL A 311 0.53 -6.35 12.36
N THR A 312 1.31 -6.21 11.29
CA THR A 312 2.69 -6.71 11.24
C THR A 312 3.63 -5.97 12.19
N ASP A 313 3.51 -4.65 12.26
CA ASP A 313 4.34 -3.79 13.11
C ASP A 313 4.05 -4.06 14.59
N SER A 314 2.80 -4.42 14.95
CA SER A 314 2.42 -4.75 16.34
C SER A 314 3.24 -5.87 16.99
N PHE A 315 3.81 -6.78 16.19
CA PHE A 315 4.68 -7.86 16.71
C PHE A 315 6.10 -7.41 17.02
N GLU A 316 6.58 -6.34 16.39
CA GLU A 316 7.95 -5.84 16.61
C GLU A 316 8.05 -4.99 17.89
N TYR A 317 6.92 -4.41 18.29
CA TYR A 317 6.87 -3.41 19.36
C TYR A 317 6.02 -3.84 20.56
N ASP A 318 5.73 -5.13 20.78
CA ASP A 318 4.93 -5.51 21.96
C ASP A 318 5.68 -5.21 23.28
N PRO A 319 5.17 -4.28 24.13
CA PRO A 319 5.86 -3.86 25.34
C PRO A 319 5.92 -4.99 26.37
N ASN A 320 5.07 -6.01 26.24
CA ASN A 320 5.10 -7.20 27.08
C ASN A 320 6.17 -8.21 26.61
N GLU A 321 6.70 -8.06 25.40
CA GLU A 321 7.63 -8.98 24.76
C GLU A 321 9.04 -8.38 24.66
N THR A 322 9.76 -8.43 25.77
CA THR A 322 11.14 -7.88 25.84
C THR A 322 12.20 -8.66 25.05
N ASN A 323 11.85 -9.77 24.37
CA ASN A 323 12.79 -10.63 23.65
C ASN A 323 12.28 -10.98 22.25
N GLU A 324 13.14 -10.90 21.24
CA GLU A 324 12.89 -11.28 19.84
C GLU A 324 12.26 -12.67 19.69
N GLU A 325 12.61 -13.63 20.57
CA GLU A 325 12.05 -14.97 20.55
C GLU A 325 10.53 -15.00 20.89
N SER A 326 10.06 -14.07 21.72
CA SER A 326 8.64 -13.94 22.05
C SER A 326 7.86 -13.39 20.85
N ALA A 327 8.37 -12.32 20.21
CA ALA A 327 7.78 -11.74 19.00
C ALA A 327 7.60 -12.78 17.88
N VAL A 328 8.63 -13.61 17.64
CA VAL A 328 8.56 -14.70 16.65
C VAL A 328 7.51 -15.75 17.06
N THR A 329 7.39 -16.05 18.36
CA THR A 329 6.40 -17.00 18.87
C THR A 329 4.98 -16.46 18.69
N SER A 330 4.74 -15.21 19.09
CA SER A 330 3.46 -14.52 18.93
C SER A 330 3.03 -14.41 17.46
N LEU A 331 3.95 -14.05 16.56
CA LEU A 331 3.70 -14.06 15.12
C LEU A 331 3.37 -15.47 14.61
N THR A 332 4.10 -16.50 15.09
CA THR A 332 3.84 -17.90 14.72
C THR A 332 2.43 -18.33 15.13
N GLU A 333 2.02 -17.99 16.35
CA GLU A 333 0.69 -18.31 16.88
C GLU A 333 -0.40 -17.60 16.09
N PHE A 334 -0.23 -16.30 15.82
CA PHE A 334 -1.14 -15.53 14.98
C PHE A 334 -1.29 -16.13 13.57
N ILE A 335 -0.18 -16.43 12.89
CA ILE A 335 -0.22 -17.07 11.56
C ILE A 335 -0.97 -18.40 11.61
N LYS A 336 -0.75 -19.19 12.66
CA LYS A 336 -1.41 -20.49 12.80
C LYS A 336 -2.91 -20.35 13.06
N HIS A 337 -3.29 -19.50 14.01
CA HIS A 337 -4.67 -19.41 14.50
C HIS A 337 -5.53 -18.47 13.65
N ASP A 338 -5.04 -17.27 13.39
CA ASP A 338 -5.81 -16.22 12.71
C ASP A 338 -5.75 -16.33 11.19
N ILE A 339 -4.63 -16.82 10.63
CA ILE A 339 -4.50 -16.96 9.17
C ILE A 339 -4.88 -18.36 8.72
N LEU A 340 -4.10 -19.37 9.13
CA LEU A 340 -4.19 -20.72 8.57
C LEU A 340 -5.44 -21.48 9.03
N ASN A 341 -5.81 -21.42 10.31
CA ASN A 341 -6.98 -22.13 10.81
C ASN A 341 -8.29 -21.45 10.43
N THR A 342 -8.33 -20.11 10.40
CA THR A 342 -9.56 -19.34 10.14
C THR A 342 -9.85 -19.15 8.65
N TYR A 343 -8.87 -18.69 7.86
CA TYR A 343 -9.06 -18.38 6.45
C TYR A 343 -8.40 -19.38 5.49
N GLY A 344 -7.32 -20.01 5.95
CA GLY A 344 -6.46 -20.85 5.12
C GLY A 344 -5.50 -20.03 4.26
N ALA A 345 -4.35 -20.63 3.93
CA ALA A 345 -3.29 -19.95 3.18
C ALA A 345 -3.74 -19.44 1.80
N LEU A 346 -4.58 -20.19 1.09
CA LEU A 346 -4.99 -19.82 -0.26
C LEU A 346 -5.82 -18.53 -0.28
N ARG A 347 -6.85 -18.44 0.57
CA ARG A 347 -7.69 -17.24 0.68
C ARG A 347 -6.88 -16.03 1.14
N PHE A 348 -5.99 -16.23 2.11
CA PHE A 348 -5.05 -15.19 2.55
C PHE A 348 -4.20 -14.65 1.39
N TYR A 349 -3.61 -15.53 0.58
CA TYR A 349 -2.84 -15.08 -0.58
C TYR A 349 -3.68 -14.54 -1.73
N GLU A 350 -4.93 -14.95 -1.88
CA GLU A 350 -5.88 -14.29 -2.79
C GLU A 350 -6.06 -12.83 -2.39
N ARG A 351 -6.32 -12.57 -1.11
CA ARG A 351 -6.42 -11.20 -0.59
C ARG A 351 -5.14 -10.39 -0.82
N ILE A 352 -3.96 -10.97 -0.54
CA ILE A 352 -2.67 -10.31 -0.82
C ILE A 352 -2.53 -9.92 -2.29
N LYS A 353 -2.91 -10.82 -3.23
CA LYS A 353 -2.82 -10.51 -4.65
C LYS A 353 -3.74 -9.36 -5.04
N ASP A 354 -4.91 -9.27 -4.41
CA ASP A 354 -5.83 -8.18 -4.64
C ASP A 354 -5.26 -6.87 -4.09
N SER A 355 -4.77 -6.84 -2.85
CA SER A 355 -3.99 -5.71 -2.31
C SER A 355 -2.85 -5.29 -3.24
N LEU A 356 -2.01 -6.22 -3.71
CA LEU A 356 -0.90 -5.91 -4.63
C LEU A 356 -1.33 -5.33 -5.99
N ARG A 357 -2.54 -5.64 -6.46
CA ARG A 357 -3.08 -5.10 -7.72
C ARG A 357 -3.68 -3.71 -7.56
N GLU A 358 -4.07 -3.37 -6.34
CA GLU A 358 -4.83 -2.16 -6.04
C GLU A 358 -3.99 -1.09 -5.39
N SER A 359 -3.03 -1.49 -4.56
CA SER A 359 -2.12 -0.60 -3.87
C SER A 359 -1.55 0.43 -4.84
N PRO A 360 -1.70 1.74 -4.61
CA PRO A 360 -1.07 2.77 -5.43
C PRO A 360 0.44 2.55 -5.54
N PRO A 361 1.10 3.04 -6.60
CA PRO A 361 2.57 3.01 -6.67
C PRO A 361 3.19 3.77 -5.49
N GLU A 362 4.50 3.68 -5.34
CA GLU A 362 5.26 4.41 -4.33
C GLU A 362 4.95 3.96 -2.89
N ARG A 363 4.75 4.89 -1.96
CA ARG A 363 4.70 4.64 -0.52
C ARG A 363 3.69 3.56 -0.12
N PRO A 364 2.42 3.56 -0.56
CA PRO A 364 1.49 2.50 -0.19
C PRO A 364 1.98 1.09 -0.56
N LEU A 365 2.55 0.93 -1.76
CA LEU A 365 3.08 -0.36 -2.20
C LEU A 365 4.33 -0.77 -1.41
N ILE A 366 5.20 0.17 -1.06
CA ILE A 366 6.37 -0.09 -0.18
C ILE A 366 5.88 -0.65 1.15
N LEU A 367 4.90 0.00 1.78
CA LEU A 367 4.34 -0.40 3.07
C LEU A 367 3.72 -1.81 3.01
N LEU A 368 2.94 -2.09 1.97
CA LEU A 368 2.40 -3.43 1.76
C LEU A 368 3.51 -4.49 1.59
N LEU A 369 4.55 -4.19 0.81
CA LEU A 369 5.66 -5.12 0.59
C LEU A 369 6.48 -5.37 1.87
N LEU A 370 6.62 -4.37 2.74
CA LEU A 370 7.25 -4.52 4.07
C LEU A 370 6.49 -5.54 4.93
N SER A 371 5.17 -5.43 5.02
CA SER A 371 4.31 -6.39 5.73
C SER A 371 4.43 -7.79 5.14
N LEU A 372 4.42 -7.88 3.81
CA LEU A 372 4.58 -9.15 3.11
C LEU A 372 5.96 -9.77 3.35
N ARG A 373 7.02 -8.96 3.48
CA ARG A 373 8.35 -9.45 3.80
C ARG A 373 8.37 -10.21 5.13
N GLN A 374 7.71 -9.70 6.16
CA GLN A 374 7.64 -10.37 7.47
C GLN A 374 6.82 -11.67 7.36
N LEU A 375 5.61 -11.60 6.79
CA LEU A 375 4.68 -12.74 6.71
C LEU A 375 5.16 -13.84 5.76
N CYS A 376 5.66 -13.48 4.57
CA CYS A 376 6.07 -14.44 3.54
C CYS A 376 7.41 -15.14 3.87
N SER A 377 8.21 -14.56 4.75
CA SER A 377 9.42 -15.21 5.28
C SER A 377 9.09 -16.30 6.30
N HIS A 378 7.86 -16.36 6.80
CA HIS A 378 7.47 -17.31 7.84
C HIS A 378 7.35 -18.75 7.29
N PRO A 379 7.95 -19.77 7.94
CA PRO A 379 7.96 -21.15 7.44
C PRO A 379 6.59 -21.78 7.19
N LEU A 380 5.54 -21.32 7.89
CA LEU A 380 4.18 -21.85 7.71
C LEU A 380 3.46 -21.29 6.47
N LEU A 381 3.84 -20.12 5.99
CA LEU A 381 3.20 -19.46 4.84
C LEU A 381 4.02 -19.62 3.56
N GLN A 382 5.35 -19.64 3.68
CA GLN A 382 6.30 -19.74 2.57
C GLN A 382 5.98 -20.86 1.55
N PRO A 383 5.58 -22.09 1.95
CA PRO A 383 5.27 -23.16 0.98
C PRO A 383 4.10 -22.85 0.03
N HIS A 384 3.24 -21.89 0.36
CA HIS A 384 2.03 -21.57 -0.39
C HIS A 384 2.23 -20.43 -1.41
N LEU A 385 3.34 -19.68 -1.35
CA LEU A 385 3.61 -18.52 -2.22
C LEU A 385 3.62 -18.86 -3.71
N LEU A 386 4.17 -20.02 -4.06
CA LEU A 386 4.24 -20.47 -5.45
C LEU A 386 2.85 -20.86 -5.96
N ASP A 387 2.12 -21.65 -5.18
CA ASP A 387 0.84 -22.24 -5.58
C ASP A 387 -0.27 -21.19 -5.67
N SER A 388 -0.20 -20.14 -4.85
CA SER A 388 -1.13 -19.01 -4.89
C SER A 388 -0.88 -18.05 -6.07
N GLY A 389 0.31 -18.09 -6.68
CA GLY A 389 0.73 -17.12 -7.71
C GLY A 389 1.14 -15.76 -7.14
N THR A 390 1.40 -15.64 -5.84
CA THR A 390 1.76 -14.37 -5.19
C THR A 390 3.05 -13.78 -5.78
N TYR A 391 4.04 -14.61 -6.12
CA TYR A 391 5.26 -14.13 -6.78
C TYR A 391 5.00 -13.38 -8.09
N LEU A 392 4.04 -13.84 -8.90
CA LEU A 392 3.69 -13.12 -10.14
C LEU A 392 2.98 -11.80 -9.84
N ALA A 393 2.09 -11.76 -8.84
CA ALA A 393 1.43 -10.53 -8.44
C ALA A 393 2.42 -9.48 -7.92
N ILE A 394 3.44 -9.88 -7.15
CA ILE A 394 4.52 -8.96 -6.73
C ILE A 394 5.25 -8.41 -7.95
N ARG A 395 5.60 -9.26 -8.93
CA ARG A 395 6.24 -8.80 -10.17
C ARG A 395 5.37 -7.80 -10.93
N GLU A 396 4.08 -8.09 -11.08
CA GLU A 396 3.11 -7.21 -11.76
C GLU A 396 2.98 -5.86 -11.03
N ALA A 397 2.95 -5.87 -9.69
CA ALA A 397 2.91 -4.66 -8.88
C ALA A 397 4.16 -3.80 -9.08
N VAL A 398 5.36 -4.41 -9.07
CA VAL A 398 6.62 -3.69 -9.33
C VAL A 398 6.70 -3.15 -10.76
N GLU A 399 6.21 -3.88 -11.76
CA GLU A 399 6.18 -3.39 -13.15
C GLU A 399 5.23 -2.20 -13.32
N ARG A 400 4.08 -2.24 -12.63
CA ARG A 400 3.14 -1.12 -12.58
C ARG A 400 3.79 0.10 -11.92
N ASP A 401 4.45 -0.09 -10.79
CA ASP A 401 5.19 0.95 -10.08
C ASP A 401 6.28 1.58 -10.95
N THR A 402 7.11 0.79 -11.65
CA THR A 402 8.09 1.31 -12.64
C THR A 402 7.47 2.22 -13.70
N SER A 403 6.19 2.00 -14.05
CA SER A 403 5.51 2.75 -15.11
C SER A 403 4.74 3.98 -14.64
N LEU A 404 4.43 4.06 -13.35
CA LEU A 404 3.56 5.09 -12.76
C LEU A 404 4.26 5.96 -11.72
N SER A 405 5.31 5.46 -11.06
CA SER A 405 6.02 6.22 -10.03
C SER A 405 6.69 7.46 -10.64
N GLU A 406 6.54 8.58 -9.93
CA GLU A 406 7.21 9.84 -10.21
C GLU A 406 8.56 9.94 -9.47
N SER A 407 8.66 9.24 -8.34
CA SER A 407 9.84 9.17 -7.47
C SER A 407 10.76 7.97 -7.78
N GLU A 408 11.96 8.24 -8.32
CA GLU A 408 12.98 7.20 -8.52
C GLU A 408 13.40 6.52 -7.20
N TYR A 409 13.32 7.23 -6.08
CA TYR A 409 13.62 6.69 -4.75
C TYR A 409 12.56 5.69 -4.28
N ASP A 410 11.28 6.04 -4.40
CA ASP A 410 10.21 5.13 -4.00
C ASP A 410 10.23 3.86 -4.86
N HIS A 411 10.47 4.02 -6.17
CA HIS A 411 10.67 2.86 -7.04
C HIS A 411 11.85 1.99 -6.60
N PHE A 412 12.96 2.60 -6.15
CA PHE A 412 14.10 1.88 -5.59
C PHE A 412 13.70 1.10 -4.32
N ALA A 413 12.94 1.70 -3.41
CA ALA A 413 12.45 1.04 -2.20
C ALA A 413 11.50 -0.12 -2.50
N VAL A 414 10.54 0.07 -3.42
CA VAL A 414 9.64 -1.00 -3.92
C VAL A 414 10.44 -2.18 -4.45
N LEU A 415 11.47 -1.92 -5.26
CA LEU A 415 12.36 -2.97 -5.77
C LEU A 415 13.09 -3.70 -4.64
N GLY A 416 13.61 -2.97 -3.65
CA GLY A 416 14.32 -3.53 -2.50
C GLY A 416 13.46 -4.55 -1.75
N GLU A 417 12.24 -4.15 -1.36
CA GLU A 417 11.34 -5.01 -0.59
C GLU A 417 10.82 -6.19 -1.39
N ALA A 418 10.47 -6.00 -2.66
CA ALA A 418 10.09 -7.10 -3.54
C ALA A 418 11.23 -8.13 -3.67
N LEU A 419 12.47 -7.67 -3.91
CA LEU A 419 13.65 -8.54 -4.03
C LEU A 419 13.97 -9.29 -2.75
N TRP A 420 13.67 -8.72 -1.58
CA TRP A 420 13.78 -9.42 -0.32
C TRP A 420 12.76 -10.55 -0.17
N ILE A 421 11.50 -10.33 -0.56
CA ILE A 421 10.51 -11.41 -0.56
C ILE A 421 10.99 -12.55 -1.46
N TYR A 422 11.51 -12.25 -2.65
CA TYR A 422 12.07 -13.29 -3.53
C TYR A 422 13.31 -13.98 -2.95
N ARG A 423 14.12 -13.29 -2.15
CA ARG A 423 15.30 -13.87 -1.49
C ARG A 423 14.93 -15.11 -0.66
N THR A 424 13.77 -15.11 0.00
CA THR A 424 13.29 -16.25 0.81
C THR A 424 13.22 -17.54 -0.02
N ALA A 425 12.72 -17.47 -1.26
CA ALA A 425 12.65 -18.60 -2.19
C ALA A 425 14.02 -19.22 -2.47
N PHE A 426 15.07 -18.39 -2.53
CA PHE A 426 16.44 -18.85 -2.81
C PHE A 426 17.15 -19.42 -1.58
N MET A 427 16.75 -18.99 -0.38
CA MET A 427 17.34 -19.42 0.88
C MET A 427 16.76 -20.76 1.34
N VAL A 428 15.44 -20.93 1.26
CA VAL A 428 14.74 -22.09 1.82
C VAL A 428 13.84 -22.84 0.82
N GLY A 429 13.53 -22.23 -0.33
CA GLY A 429 12.57 -22.78 -1.28
C GLY A 429 13.07 -24.00 -2.08
N PRO A 430 12.16 -24.91 -2.50
CA PRO A 430 12.48 -26.01 -3.39
C PRO A 430 12.95 -25.52 -4.77
N SER A 431 13.72 -26.35 -5.47
CA SER A 431 14.26 -25.98 -6.80
C SER A 431 13.21 -25.65 -7.86
N ALA A 432 11.96 -26.10 -7.71
CA ALA A 432 10.85 -25.76 -8.60
C ALA A 432 10.41 -24.30 -8.45
N GLU A 433 10.30 -23.83 -7.20
CA GLU A 433 9.97 -22.46 -6.83
C GLU A 433 11.03 -21.49 -7.33
N ILE A 434 12.30 -21.79 -7.08
CA ILE A 434 13.41 -20.97 -7.59
C ILE A 434 13.37 -20.91 -9.13
N ALA A 435 13.05 -22.03 -9.78
CA ALA A 435 12.92 -22.05 -11.23
C ALA A 435 11.71 -21.28 -11.75
N HIS A 436 10.66 -21.10 -10.95
CA HIS A 436 9.54 -20.24 -11.27
C HIS A 436 9.94 -18.78 -11.14
N VAL A 437 10.50 -18.37 -10.00
CA VAL A 437 10.96 -16.97 -9.76
C VAL A 437 11.96 -16.50 -10.82
N VAL A 438 12.89 -17.37 -11.24
CA VAL A 438 13.85 -17.02 -12.29
C VAL A 438 13.20 -16.86 -13.67
N ARG A 439 12.21 -17.70 -14.01
CA ARG A 439 11.66 -17.75 -15.38
C ARG A 439 10.45 -16.87 -15.57
N GLU A 440 9.49 -16.97 -14.67
CA GLU A 440 8.18 -16.34 -14.80
C GLU A 440 8.19 -14.93 -14.18
N CYS A 441 8.85 -14.74 -13.03
CA CYS A 441 8.99 -13.41 -12.40
C CYS A 441 10.18 -12.61 -12.93
N ASN A 442 11.03 -13.21 -13.76
CA ASN A 442 12.21 -12.61 -14.37
C ASN A 442 13.11 -11.84 -13.39
N ILE A 443 13.36 -12.44 -12.22
CA ILE A 443 14.03 -11.81 -11.07
C ILE A 443 15.36 -11.12 -11.40
N ILE A 444 16.10 -11.61 -12.39
CA ILE A 444 17.39 -11.01 -12.76
C ILE A 444 17.22 -9.61 -13.36
N VAL A 445 16.12 -9.36 -14.07
CA VAL A 445 15.77 -8.02 -14.57
C VAL A 445 15.46 -7.09 -13.41
N LEU A 446 14.70 -7.55 -12.41
CA LEU A 446 14.43 -6.79 -11.19
C LEU A 446 15.72 -6.41 -10.45
N ILE A 447 16.64 -7.36 -10.23
CA ILE A 447 17.92 -7.08 -9.58
C ILE A 447 18.74 -6.08 -10.42
N ALA A 448 18.76 -6.23 -11.74
CA ALA A 448 19.47 -5.31 -12.63
C ALA A 448 18.86 -3.90 -12.63
N GLN A 449 17.55 -3.76 -12.47
CA GLN A 449 16.88 -2.47 -12.26
C GLN A 449 17.30 -1.88 -10.92
N TYR A 450 17.18 -2.63 -9.82
CA TYR A 450 17.56 -2.19 -8.48
C TYR A 450 19.01 -1.67 -8.39
N VAL A 451 19.96 -2.41 -8.97
CA VAL A 451 21.38 -2.02 -9.00
C VAL A 451 21.60 -0.76 -9.84
N ARG A 452 20.86 -0.57 -10.94
CA ARG A 452 20.99 0.64 -11.78
C ARG A 452 20.39 1.85 -11.09
N THR A 453 19.19 1.74 -10.55
CA THR A 453 18.52 2.83 -9.83
C THR A 453 19.37 3.27 -8.65
N TYR A 454 19.93 2.34 -7.87
CA TYR A 454 20.88 2.67 -6.80
C TYR A 454 22.11 3.45 -7.31
N ALA A 455 22.68 3.02 -8.44
CA ALA A 455 23.85 3.66 -9.04
C ALA A 455 23.55 5.05 -9.63
N GLU A 456 22.30 5.32 -9.95
CA GLU A 456 21.81 6.59 -10.50
C GLU A 456 21.45 7.58 -9.39
N LEU A 457 20.75 7.14 -8.34
CA LEU A 457 20.37 7.96 -7.19
C LEU A 457 21.56 8.51 -6.39
N GLY A 458 22.64 7.72 -6.25
CA GLY A 458 23.71 8.05 -5.30
C GLY A 458 23.43 7.45 -3.92
N HIS A 459 24.48 7.03 -3.20
CA HIS A 459 24.30 6.40 -1.88
C HIS A 459 23.72 7.36 -0.87
N ASP A 460 24.22 8.60 -0.81
CA ASP A 460 23.72 9.60 0.13
C ASP A 460 22.23 9.86 -0.08
N HIS A 461 21.76 9.89 -1.32
CA HIS A 461 20.33 10.06 -1.60
C HIS A 461 19.53 8.80 -1.25
N ALA A 462 20.07 7.62 -1.51
CA ALA A 462 19.45 6.35 -1.15
C ALA A 462 19.38 6.13 0.38
N SER A 463 20.28 6.77 1.15
CA SER A 463 20.41 6.59 2.60
C SER A 463 19.86 7.76 3.44
N ARG A 464 19.77 8.98 2.90
CA ARG A 464 19.39 10.18 3.69
C ARG A 464 17.91 10.27 4.02
N GLU A 465 17.05 9.55 3.31
CA GLU A 465 15.68 9.33 3.78
C GLU A 465 15.67 8.23 4.85
N GLU A 466 16.25 8.56 6.01
CA GLU A 466 16.10 7.82 7.27
C GLU A 466 14.65 7.83 7.79
N ARG A 467 13.66 8.30 6.99
CA ARG A 467 12.24 8.35 7.37
C ARG A 467 11.67 6.96 7.69
N PHE A 468 12.31 5.89 7.25
CA PHE A 468 12.02 4.53 7.68
C PHE A 468 13.04 4.13 8.77
N SER A 469 12.82 4.65 9.97
CA SER A 469 13.72 4.81 11.12
C SER A 469 14.25 3.53 11.81
N GLY A 470 14.41 2.40 11.11
CA GLY A 470 14.96 1.20 11.77
C GLY A 470 15.29 0.01 10.88
N VAL A 471 14.81 -0.01 9.63
CA VAL A 471 15.16 -1.07 8.69
C VAL A 471 16.36 -0.58 7.89
N ASP A 472 17.54 -1.12 8.19
CA ASP A 472 18.75 -0.96 7.38
C ASP A 472 18.36 -1.27 5.92
N MET A 473 18.11 -0.21 5.14
CA MET A 473 17.63 -0.32 3.76
C MET A 473 18.59 -1.25 3.03
N LEU A 474 18.04 -2.33 2.48
CA LEU A 474 18.82 -3.51 2.11
C LEU A 474 19.90 -3.14 1.11
N GLU A 475 21.16 -3.18 1.56
CA GLU A 475 22.27 -2.86 0.67
C GLU A 475 22.18 -3.75 -0.58
N PRO A 476 22.15 -3.16 -1.79
CA PRO A 476 22.06 -3.95 -3.02
C PRO A 476 23.14 -5.03 -3.14
N VAL A 477 24.27 -4.82 -2.45
CA VAL A 477 25.37 -5.78 -2.32
C VAL A 477 24.87 -7.11 -1.75
N ASP A 478 24.07 -7.09 -0.69
CA ASP A 478 23.62 -8.30 0.01
C ASP A 478 22.63 -9.09 -0.82
N ILE A 479 21.68 -8.39 -1.45
CA ILE A 479 20.77 -8.99 -2.43
C ILE A 479 21.60 -9.68 -3.51
N VAL A 480 22.49 -8.97 -4.19
CA VAL A 480 23.30 -9.52 -5.29
C VAL A 480 24.16 -10.72 -4.83
N ASN A 481 24.72 -10.68 -3.61
CA ASN A 481 25.55 -11.76 -3.07
C ASN A 481 24.78 -13.07 -2.85
N VAL A 482 23.51 -13.01 -2.44
CA VAL A 482 22.65 -14.20 -2.33
C VAL A 482 22.49 -14.85 -3.70
N TYR A 483 22.14 -14.07 -4.72
CA TYR A 483 21.98 -14.57 -6.08
C TYR A 483 23.30 -15.04 -6.70
N ALA A 484 24.44 -14.42 -6.36
CA ALA A 484 25.77 -14.84 -6.82
C ALA A 484 26.17 -16.20 -6.25
N SER A 485 25.87 -16.42 -4.97
CA SER A 485 26.08 -17.71 -4.29
C SER A 485 25.22 -18.80 -4.95
N PHE A 486 23.95 -18.50 -5.20
CA PHE A 486 23.05 -19.42 -5.87
C PHE A 486 23.46 -19.72 -7.33
N ALA A 487 23.85 -18.70 -8.09
CA ALA A 487 24.36 -18.84 -9.45
C ALA A 487 25.51 -19.85 -9.52
N THR A 488 26.44 -19.76 -8.57
CA THR A 488 27.57 -20.68 -8.45
C THR A 488 27.08 -22.12 -8.24
N LEU A 489 26.14 -22.35 -7.33
CA LEU A 489 25.56 -23.67 -7.07
C LEU A 489 24.81 -24.24 -8.28
N VAL A 490 24.02 -23.42 -8.98
CA VAL A 490 23.30 -23.84 -10.18
C VAL A 490 24.24 -24.18 -11.32
N ASN A 491 25.38 -23.48 -11.43
CA ASN A 491 26.36 -23.72 -12.48
C ASN A 491 27.12 -25.05 -12.32
N LEU A 492 27.20 -25.59 -11.10
CA LEU A 492 27.71 -26.95 -10.84
C LEU A 492 26.77 -28.05 -11.36
N ARG A 493 25.50 -27.74 -11.62
CA ARG A 493 24.54 -28.69 -12.19
C ARG A 493 24.86 -28.96 -13.66
N SER A 494 24.36 -30.09 -14.17
CA SER A 494 24.51 -30.48 -15.58
C SER A 494 24.17 -29.33 -16.53
N GLY A 495 24.93 -29.15 -17.61
CA GLY A 495 24.62 -28.16 -18.65
C GLY A 495 23.27 -28.36 -19.34
N LYS A 496 22.60 -29.50 -19.11
CA LYS A 496 21.22 -29.77 -19.57
C LYS A 496 20.15 -29.22 -18.62
N ASN A 497 20.52 -28.77 -17.41
CA ASN A 497 19.59 -28.24 -16.42
C ASN A 497 18.91 -26.96 -16.96
N THR A 498 17.57 -26.94 -16.94
CA THR A 498 16.75 -25.85 -17.47
C THR A 498 16.91 -24.56 -16.68
N LEU A 499 17.00 -24.65 -15.35
CA LEU A 499 17.20 -23.49 -14.48
C LEU A 499 18.54 -22.81 -14.75
N ARG A 500 19.63 -23.58 -14.89
CA ARG A 500 20.95 -23.04 -15.29
C ARG A 500 20.88 -22.27 -16.61
N LYS A 501 20.18 -22.82 -17.60
CA LYS A 501 20.01 -22.15 -18.90
C LYS A 501 19.18 -20.88 -18.80
N ALA A 502 18.07 -20.92 -18.06
CA ALA A 502 17.21 -19.77 -17.85
C ALA A 502 17.94 -18.64 -17.13
N MET A 503 18.61 -18.94 -16.01
CA MET A 503 19.37 -17.95 -15.23
C MET A 503 20.50 -17.35 -16.06
N ARG A 504 21.28 -18.18 -16.78
CA ARG A 504 22.34 -17.69 -17.66
C ARG A 504 21.80 -16.82 -18.79
N HIS A 505 20.66 -17.21 -19.38
CA HIS A 505 20.05 -16.45 -20.48
C HIS A 505 19.57 -15.08 -20.02
N SER A 506 18.79 -15.03 -18.93
CA SER A 506 18.28 -13.76 -18.37
C SER A 506 19.44 -12.87 -17.90
N LEU A 507 20.42 -13.43 -17.17
CA LEU A 507 21.59 -12.66 -16.74
C LEU A 507 22.41 -12.12 -17.91
N ARG A 508 22.61 -12.88 -18.99
CA ARG A 508 23.35 -12.39 -20.17
C ARG A 508 22.75 -11.11 -20.75
N GLN A 509 21.43 -10.95 -20.68
CA GLN A 509 20.73 -9.78 -21.25
C GLN A 509 21.02 -8.50 -20.45
N GLU A 510 21.09 -8.60 -19.13
CA GLU A 510 21.21 -7.43 -18.26
C GLU A 510 22.63 -7.19 -17.74
N TRP A 511 23.45 -8.24 -17.64
CA TRP A 511 24.68 -8.21 -16.83
C TRP A 511 25.68 -7.15 -17.27
N TYR A 512 26.03 -7.10 -18.56
CA TYR A 512 27.01 -6.11 -18.99
C TYR A 512 26.43 -4.69 -19.04
N ALA A 513 25.14 -4.54 -19.34
CA ALA A 513 24.48 -3.23 -19.33
C ALA A 513 24.51 -2.62 -17.92
N THR A 514 24.15 -3.38 -16.89
CA THR A 514 24.24 -2.94 -15.49
C THR A 514 25.69 -2.70 -15.05
N LEU A 515 26.64 -3.57 -15.44
CA LEU A 515 28.06 -3.36 -15.15
C LEU A 515 28.60 -2.09 -15.79
N HIS A 516 28.14 -1.76 -16.99
CA HIS A 516 28.49 -0.54 -17.68
C HIS A 516 27.98 0.70 -16.93
N VAL A 517 26.73 0.69 -16.46
CA VAL A 517 26.16 1.78 -15.63
C VAL A 517 26.99 1.98 -14.37
N LEU A 518 27.27 0.91 -13.62
CA LEU A 518 28.10 0.98 -12.41
C LEU A 518 29.46 1.65 -12.68
N ARG A 519 30.13 1.31 -13.79
CA ARG A 519 31.46 1.83 -14.09
C ARG A 519 31.48 3.22 -14.73
N VAL A 520 30.47 3.57 -15.51
CA VAL A 520 30.36 4.89 -16.14
C VAL A 520 29.97 5.93 -15.08
N ASN A 521 28.95 5.64 -14.27
CA ASN A 521 28.49 6.57 -13.23
C ASN A 521 29.56 6.80 -12.15
N GLN A 522 30.40 5.79 -11.85
CA GLN A 522 31.53 5.91 -10.93
C GLN A 522 32.59 6.95 -11.32
N ARG A 523 32.76 7.25 -12.61
CA ARG A 523 33.94 8.01 -13.09
C ARG A 523 33.74 9.52 -13.02
N ASP A 524 32.53 9.97 -13.31
CA ASP A 524 32.28 11.39 -13.58
C ASP A 524 31.23 12.01 -12.65
N SER A 525 30.49 11.19 -11.89
CA SER A 525 29.41 11.71 -11.04
C SER A 525 29.96 12.26 -9.71
N VAL A 526 29.58 13.50 -9.41
CA VAL A 526 29.80 14.15 -8.10
C VAL A 526 29.12 13.33 -6.98
N LEU A 527 28.01 12.63 -7.28
CA LEU A 527 27.27 11.80 -6.34
C LEU A 527 28.09 10.64 -5.76
N TRP A 528 29.20 10.27 -6.41
CA TRP A 528 30.05 9.14 -6.02
C TRP A 528 31.46 9.57 -5.60
N GLN A 529 31.69 10.87 -5.44
CA GLN A 529 32.91 11.42 -4.86
C GLN A 529 32.72 11.55 -3.34
N GLY A 530 33.41 10.73 -2.54
CA GLY A 530 33.30 10.83 -1.08
C GLY A 530 33.59 9.53 -0.35
N SER A 531 33.12 9.46 0.91
CA SER A 531 33.23 8.29 1.79
C SER A 531 32.61 7.04 1.19
N ASP A 532 31.54 7.17 0.41
CA ASP A 532 30.68 6.04 0.02
C ASP A 532 31.06 5.38 -1.31
N ARG A 533 32.12 5.86 -1.96
CA ARG A 533 32.69 5.23 -3.16
C ARG A 533 32.98 3.73 -2.97
N HIS A 534 33.39 3.34 -1.77
CA HIS A 534 33.72 1.95 -1.47
C HIS A 534 32.49 1.01 -1.56
N ARG A 535 31.28 1.51 -1.30
CA ARG A 535 30.04 0.71 -1.38
C ARG A 535 29.70 0.35 -2.83
N ILE A 536 29.82 1.30 -3.75
CA ILE A 536 29.65 1.02 -5.19
C ILE A 536 30.72 0.08 -5.74
N VAL A 537 31.96 0.20 -5.28
CA VAL A 537 33.02 -0.75 -5.65
C VAL A 537 32.68 -2.16 -5.15
N LYS A 538 32.16 -2.31 -3.93
CA LYS A 538 31.66 -3.59 -3.42
C LYS A 538 30.49 -4.11 -4.26
N LEU A 539 29.55 -3.24 -4.65
CA LEU A 539 28.42 -3.61 -5.50
C LEU A 539 28.86 -4.08 -6.89
N GLU A 540 29.81 -3.39 -7.52
CA GLU A 540 30.43 -3.83 -8.76
C GLU A 540 31.08 -5.21 -8.60
N GLN A 541 31.82 -5.44 -7.51
CA GLN A 541 32.46 -6.73 -7.25
C GLN A 541 31.44 -7.86 -7.07
N ALA A 542 30.34 -7.61 -6.35
CA ALA A 542 29.23 -8.53 -6.17
C ALA A 542 28.56 -8.84 -7.52
N TRP A 543 28.29 -7.83 -8.35
CA TRP A 543 27.70 -7.99 -9.68
C TRP A 543 28.61 -8.79 -10.64
N LEU A 544 29.93 -8.55 -10.59
CA LEU A 544 30.91 -9.35 -11.31
C LEU A 544 30.94 -10.80 -10.82
N ALA A 545 30.83 -11.02 -9.50
CA ALA A 545 30.77 -12.37 -8.93
C ALA A 545 29.54 -13.14 -9.41
N LEU A 546 28.38 -12.48 -9.49
CA LEU A 546 27.15 -13.06 -10.05
C LEU A 546 27.34 -13.54 -11.49
N GLY A 547 27.94 -12.71 -12.37
CA GLY A 547 28.25 -13.08 -13.75
C GLY A 547 29.22 -14.26 -13.87
N ARG A 548 30.29 -14.25 -13.07
CA ARG A 548 31.25 -15.37 -12.98
C ARG A 548 30.57 -16.66 -12.51
N GLY A 549 29.62 -16.55 -11.57
CA GLY A 549 28.85 -17.66 -11.03
C GLY A 549 28.17 -18.50 -12.12
N VAL A 550 27.66 -17.88 -13.18
CA VAL A 550 27.07 -18.57 -14.35
C VAL A 550 28.00 -18.65 -15.58
N SER A 551 29.30 -18.40 -15.38
CA SER A 551 30.34 -18.45 -16.42
C SER A 551 30.12 -17.50 -17.60
N LEU A 552 29.79 -16.24 -17.30
CA LEU A 552 29.89 -15.14 -18.28
C LEU A 552 31.34 -14.63 -18.34
N ASP A 553 31.80 -14.33 -19.56
CA ASP A 553 33.12 -13.76 -19.81
C ASP A 553 32.96 -12.27 -20.12
N GLU A 554 33.59 -11.41 -19.31
CA GLU A 554 33.38 -9.96 -19.40
C GLU A 554 33.73 -9.41 -20.79
N ALA A 555 34.83 -9.85 -21.39
CA ALA A 555 35.28 -9.37 -22.68
C ALA A 555 34.35 -9.82 -23.83
N ALA A 556 33.78 -11.02 -23.74
CA ALA A 556 32.77 -11.49 -24.68
C ALA A 556 31.46 -10.72 -24.53
N GLU A 557 30.93 -10.59 -23.31
CA GLU A 557 29.66 -9.89 -23.06
C GLU A 557 29.76 -8.40 -23.39
N ARG A 558 30.90 -7.76 -23.12
CA ARG A 558 31.21 -6.41 -23.56
C ARG A 558 31.09 -6.24 -25.07
N ARG A 559 31.75 -7.12 -25.83
CA ARG A 559 31.75 -7.06 -27.30
C ARG A 559 30.36 -7.28 -27.87
N ASP A 560 29.58 -8.18 -27.26
CA ASP A 560 28.20 -8.43 -27.67
C ASP A 560 27.30 -7.24 -27.34
N TYR A 561 27.41 -6.65 -26.15
CA TYR A 561 26.72 -5.43 -25.77
C TYR A 561 27.04 -4.27 -26.71
N GLU A 562 28.33 -4.00 -26.98
CA GLU A 562 28.75 -2.92 -27.90
C GLU A 562 28.23 -3.18 -29.33
N ARG A 563 28.19 -4.44 -29.77
CA ARG A 563 27.62 -4.82 -31.08
C ARG A 563 26.12 -4.57 -31.12
N GLU A 564 25.37 -5.00 -30.11
CA GLU A 564 23.92 -4.80 -30.03
C GLU A 564 23.57 -3.32 -29.84
N ALA A 565 24.32 -2.56 -29.04
CA ALA A 565 24.15 -1.11 -28.89
C ALA A 565 24.39 -0.39 -30.23
N LYS A 566 25.47 -0.75 -30.96
CA LYS A 566 25.73 -0.21 -32.30
C LYS A 566 24.63 -0.56 -33.29
N LYS A 567 24.12 -1.80 -33.23
CA LYS A 567 23.02 -2.27 -34.07
C LYS A 567 21.71 -1.53 -33.75
N ALA A 568 21.32 -1.45 -32.49
CA ALA A 568 20.16 -0.71 -32.01
C ALA A 568 20.24 0.76 -32.40
N ALA A 569 21.42 1.38 -32.31
CA ALA A 569 21.66 2.75 -32.74
C ALA A 569 21.51 2.99 -34.26
N MET A 570 21.38 1.92 -35.07
CA MET A 570 21.16 1.94 -36.52
C MET A 570 19.77 1.42 -36.93
N LEU A 571 18.90 1.05 -35.98
CA LEU A 571 17.56 0.53 -36.25
C LEU A 571 16.47 1.44 -35.64
N CYS A 572 15.27 1.37 -36.19
CA CYS A 572 14.12 2.09 -35.68
C CYS A 572 13.62 1.43 -34.37
N SER A 573 13.35 2.21 -33.33
CA SER A 573 12.82 1.72 -32.04
C SER A 573 11.39 1.21 -32.15
N TRP A 574 10.59 1.73 -33.08
CA TRP A 574 9.21 1.30 -33.31
C TRP A 574 9.16 -0.15 -33.84
N ARG A 575 8.70 -1.09 -33.00
CA ARG A 575 8.73 -2.54 -33.30
C ARG A 575 7.96 -2.96 -34.56
N ALA A 576 6.91 -2.23 -34.94
CA ALA A 576 6.13 -2.52 -36.14
C ALA A 576 6.72 -1.91 -37.42
N CYS A 577 7.78 -1.10 -37.32
CA CYS A 577 8.48 -0.56 -38.49
C CYS A 577 9.37 -1.61 -39.14
N GLN A 578 9.39 -1.68 -40.48
CA GLN A 578 10.34 -2.55 -41.20
C GLN A 578 11.81 -2.26 -40.83
N TYR A 579 12.13 -1.00 -40.52
CA TYR A 579 13.47 -0.59 -40.12
C TYR A 579 13.81 -0.91 -38.66
N HIS A 580 12.92 -1.57 -37.91
CA HIS A 580 13.27 -2.18 -36.63
C HIS A 580 14.21 -3.38 -36.82
N VAL A 581 14.16 -4.02 -37.98
CA VAL A 581 15.00 -5.17 -38.33
C VAL A 581 16.01 -4.80 -39.41
N GLU A 582 15.64 -3.89 -40.32
CA GLU A 582 16.49 -3.46 -41.43
C GLU A 582 17.09 -2.07 -41.21
N ARG A 583 18.29 -1.85 -41.75
CA ARG A 583 18.94 -0.53 -41.67
C ARG A 583 18.24 0.46 -42.62
N PRO A 584 17.72 1.59 -42.13
CA PRO A 584 17.15 2.61 -43.01
C PRO A 584 18.24 3.28 -43.84
N SER A 585 17.89 3.70 -45.07
CA SER A 585 18.76 4.49 -45.94
C SER A 585 19.01 5.89 -45.38
N ASN A 586 18.03 6.43 -44.66
CA ASN A 586 18.06 7.77 -44.08
C ASN A 586 18.61 7.72 -42.64
N PRO A 587 19.27 8.80 -42.18
CA PRO A 587 19.68 8.89 -40.79
C PRO A 587 18.47 8.82 -39.86
N LEU A 588 18.63 8.07 -38.77
CA LEU A 588 17.60 7.97 -37.74
C LEU A 588 17.55 9.27 -36.92
N MET A 589 16.34 9.69 -36.58
CA MET A 589 16.09 10.78 -35.66
C MET A 589 16.08 10.26 -34.23
N THR A 590 16.90 10.84 -33.37
CA THR A 590 16.89 10.51 -31.94
C THR A 590 15.65 11.12 -31.27
N CYS A 591 15.05 10.39 -30.33
CA CYS A 591 13.99 10.92 -29.48
C CYS A 591 14.53 12.13 -28.70
N LYS A 592 13.85 13.27 -28.78
CA LYS A 592 14.27 14.50 -28.09
C LYS A 592 14.16 14.42 -26.57
N GLY A 593 13.27 13.56 -26.04
CA GLY A 593 13.12 13.36 -24.59
C GLY A 593 14.26 12.50 -24.02
N CYS A 594 14.23 11.19 -24.28
CA CYS A 594 15.19 10.28 -23.68
C CYS A 594 16.58 10.24 -24.34
N GLY A 595 16.76 10.71 -25.58
CA GLY A 595 18.03 10.60 -26.31
C GLY A 595 18.44 9.17 -26.72
N GLN A 596 17.73 8.14 -26.25
CA GLN A 596 18.08 6.72 -26.46
C GLN A 596 17.36 6.11 -27.66
N ALA A 597 16.04 6.31 -27.76
CA ALA A 597 15.24 5.77 -28.85
C ALA A 597 15.53 6.50 -30.17
N LYS A 598 15.48 5.78 -31.29
CA LYS A 598 15.81 6.29 -32.62
C LYS A 598 14.74 5.90 -33.63
N TYR A 599 14.30 6.83 -34.46
CA TYR A 599 13.17 6.65 -35.37
C TYR A 599 13.53 6.99 -36.80
N CYS A 600 13.11 6.17 -37.76
CA CYS A 600 13.33 6.45 -39.17
C CYS A 600 12.44 7.59 -39.71
N SER A 601 11.39 7.95 -38.97
CA SER A 601 10.44 9.00 -39.33
C SER A 601 9.69 9.51 -38.09
N ARG A 602 9.08 10.70 -38.21
CA ARG A 602 8.26 11.28 -37.13
C ARG A 602 6.96 10.48 -36.92
N ALA A 603 6.49 9.81 -37.97
CA ALA A 603 5.35 8.90 -37.89
C ALA A 603 5.66 7.70 -36.98
N CYS A 604 6.81 7.04 -37.16
CA CYS A 604 7.23 5.94 -36.29
C CYS A 604 7.42 6.39 -34.83
N GLN A 605 7.94 7.61 -34.60
CA GLN A 605 8.02 8.16 -33.25
C GLN A 605 6.63 8.32 -32.61
N LYS A 606 5.66 8.89 -33.33
CA LYS A 606 4.28 9.08 -32.83
C LYS A 606 3.57 7.74 -32.56
N LEU A 607 3.80 6.74 -33.42
CA LEU A 607 3.24 5.40 -33.24
C LEU A 607 3.87 4.70 -32.05
N ASP A 608 5.20 4.73 -31.91
CA ASP A 608 5.86 4.16 -30.73
C ASP A 608 5.45 4.88 -29.44
N TRP A 609 5.23 6.20 -29.51
CA TRP A 609 4.71 6.99 -28.40
C TRP A 609 3.36 6.49 -27.90
N LYS A 610 2.39 6.31 -28.82
CA LYS A 610 1.02 5.90 -28.49
C LYS A 610 0.88 4.38 -28.32
N GLU A 611 1.25 3.61 -29.34
CA GLU A 611 1.05 2.16 -29.41
C GLU A 611 2.21 1.36 -28.81
N GLY A 612 3.44 1.88 -28.90
CA GLY A 612 4.64 1.22 -28.38
C GLY A 612 4.94 1.47 -26.92
N ARG A 613 4.06 2.24 -26.26
CA ARG A 613 4.20 2.67 -24.87
C ARG A 613 5.57 3.32 -24.63
N HIS A 614 6.12 3.99 -25.64
CA HIS A 614 7.33 4.79 -25.43
C HIS A 614 7.02 5.98 -24.52
N LYS A 615 5.79 6.51 -24.54
CA LYS A 615 5.33 7.54 -23.59
C LYS A 615 5.65 7.15 -22.14
N LEU A 616 5.36 5.90 -21.74
CA LEU A 616 5.59 5.39 -20.38
C LEU A 616 7.07 5.22 -20.01
N ARG A 617 7.97 5.16 -21.00
CA ARG A 617 9.41 4.91 -20.77
C ARG A 617 10.30 6.11 -21.11
N CYS A 618 9.73 7.12 -21.75
CA CYS A 618 10.44 8.31 -22.14
C CYS A 618 10.34 9.30 -20.99
N GLY A 619 11.22 9.15 -19.98
CA GLY A 619 11.28 10.06 -18.82
C GLY A 619 11.21 11.52 -19.26
N ASN A 620 10.25 12.26 -18.69
CA ASN A 620 9.91 13.63 -19.08
C ASN A 620 11.08 14.59 -18.78
N ARG A 621 12.05 14.70 -19.69
CA ARG A 621 13.10 15.74 -19.64
C ARG A 621 12.80 16.97 -20.53
N LEU A 622 11.53 17.21 -20.83
CA LEU A 622 11.11 18.44 -21.53
C LEU A 622 10.32 19.34 -20.56
N THR A 623 10.90 19.60 -19.39
CA THR A 623 10.65 20.80 -18.59
C THR A 623 11.91 21.66 -18.69
N GLU A 624 12.04 22.38 -19.80
CA GLU A 624 12.91 23.58 -19.91
C GLU A 624 12.03 24.82 -19.93
#